data_AF-A0A353DL04-F1
#
_entry.id   AF-A0A353DL04-F1
#
_cell.length_a   1.000
_cell.length_b   1.000
_cell.length_c   1.000
_cell.angle_alpha   90.00
_cell.angle_beta   90.00
_cell.angle_gamma   90.00
#
_symmetry.space_group_name_H-M   'P 1'
#
loop_
_entity.id
_entity.type
_entity.pdbx_description
1 polymer ?
#
loop_
_entity_poly.entity_id
_entity_poly.type
_entity_poly.pdbx_seq_one_letter_code
_entity_poly.pdbx_strand_id
1 'polypeptide(L)'
;MRKNDEILQSKFEGACSKLTYLGLGETKYKDEVIYVPDFYPGEEGEVLVSYKRNGQYFGKLLSLSKPSKDRIPSECPYFKQCGGCIFQDYSYEKEKEHKRLLVQNQLHKITGIDVDVNPTIGMEEPSHYRNKIQLHFGRDKNGSTVLGFYKEGTH
;
A
#
# COMPACT_ATOMS: atom_id res chain seq x y z
N MET A 1 -9.31 -12.71 1.08
CA MET A 1 -10.74 -12.56 0.79
C MET A 1 -11.53 -13.23 1.90
N ARG A 2 -12.62 -12.61 2.33
CA ARG A 2 -13.55 -13.14 3.32
C ARG A 2 -14.72 -13.83 2.59
N LYS A 3 -15.43 -14.74 3.27
CA LYS A 3 -16.54 -15.52 2.68
C LYS A 3 -17.66 -14.66 2.07
N ASN A 4 -17.82 -13.41 2.49
CA ASN A 4 -18.91 -12.53 2.06
C ASN A 4 -18.45 -11.43 1.08
N ASP A 5 -17.22 -11.51 0.55
CA ASP A 5 -16.74 -10.56 -0.45
C ASP A 5 -17.41 -10.85 -1.81
N GLU A 6 -17.95 -9.82 -2.47
CA GLU A 6 -18.45 -9.95 -3.84
C GLU A 6 -17.27 -10.00 -4.80
N ILE A 7 -17.11 -11.10 -5.53
CA ILE A 7 -15.96 -11.34 -6.41
C ILE A 7 -16.19 -10.66 -7.76
N LEU A 8 -15.19 -9.91 -8.21
CA LEU A 8 -15.17 -9.22 -9.49
C LEU A 8 -13.91 -9.66 -10.25
N GLN A 9 -13.95 -9.66 -11.58
CA GLN A 9 -12.79 -9.97 -12.42
C GLN A 9 -12.72 -9.09 -13.68
N SER A 10 -12.96 -7.79 -13.49
CA SER A 10 -12.82 -6.80 -14.57
C SER A 10 -11.43 -6.20 -14.55
N LYS A 11 -10.82 -6.07 -15.73
CA LYS A 11 -9.54 -5.39 -15.91
C LYS A 11 -9.76 -4.04 -16.60
N PHE A 12 -8.93 -3.06 -16.27
CA PHE A 12 -8.92 -1.75 -16.92
C PHE A 12 -7.55 -1.07 -16.74
N GLU A 13 -7.24 -0.11 -17.60
CA GLU A 13 -6.12 0.80 -17.40
C GLU A 13 -6.55 1.94 -16.46
N GLY A 14 -5.80 2.13 -15.38
CA GLY A 14 -6.07 3.15 -14.38
C GLY A 14 -4.85 4.01 -14.14
N ALA A 15 -5.08 5.22 -13.62
CA ALA A 15 -4.04 6.10 -13.10
C ALA A 15 -4.23 6.27 -11.59
N CYS A 16 -3.16 6.15 -10.81
CA CYS A 16 -3.23 6.37 -9.37
C CYS A 16 -3.21 7.86 -9.06
N SER A 17 -4.24 8.30 -8.34
CA SER A 17 -4.45 9.72 -8.02
C SER A 17 -3.83 10.12 -6.69
N LYS A 18 -4.02 9.31 -5.64
CA LYS A 18 -3.53 9.55 -4.29
C LYS A 18 -3.42 8.25 -3.51
N LEU A 19 -2.80 8.33 -2.34
CA LEU A 19 -2.73 7.23 -1.38
C LEU A 19 -3.72 7.44 -0.24
N THR A 20 -4.32 6.36 0.22
CA THR A 20 -5.08 6.30 1.47
C THR A 20 -4.14 6.34 2.67
N TYR A 21 -4.69 6.48 3.88
CA TYR A 21 -3.93 6.37 5.13
C TYR A 21 -3.27 5.00 5.35
N LEU A 22 -3.72 3.96 4.63
CA LEU A 22 -3.14 2.62 4.64
C LEU A 22 -2.06 2.42 3.55
N GLY A 23 -1.75 3.46 2.77
CA GLY A 23 -0.83 3.35 1.64
C GLY A 23 -1.40 2.63 0.41
N LEU A 24 -2.72 2.41 0.36
CA LEU A 24 -3.38 1.91 -0.85
C LEU A 24 -3.56 3.04 -1.86
N GLY A 25 -3.25 2.78 -3.13
CA GLY A 25 -3.51 3.69 -4.25
C GLY A 25 -4.99 3.79 -4.56
N GLU A 26 -5.45 5.01 -4.82
CA GLU A 26 -6.81 5.29 -5.29
C GLU A 26 -6.82 5.53 -6.80
N THR A 27 -7.62 4.74 -7.52
CA THR A 27 -7.97 5.00 -8.91
C THR A 27 -9.49 4.91 -9.10
N LYS A 28 -10.00 5.33 -10.26
CA LYS A 28 -11.44 5.36 -10.56
C LYS A 28 -11.82 4.25 -11.53
N TYR A 29 -12.90 3.55 -11.22
CA TYR A 29 -13.52 2.56 -12.09
C TYR A 29 -15.03 2.78 -12.10
N LYS A 30 -15.60 3.16 -13.27
CA LYS A 30 -17.05 3.42 -13.44
C LYS A 30 -17.64 4.33 -12.35
N ASP A 31 -16.99 5.48 -12.16
CA ASP A 31 -17.31 6.51 -11.14
C ASP A 31 -17.12 6.10 -9.67
N GLU A 32 -16.73 4.85 -9.41
CA GLU A 32 -16.41 4.35 -8.08
C GLU A 32 -14.91 4.42 -7.81
N VAL A 33 -14.54 4.61 -6.55
CA VAL A 33 -13.14 4.55 -6.11
C VAL A 33 -12.76 3.10 -5.85
N ILE A 34 -11.63 2.69 -6.41
CA ILE A 34 -11.00 1.40 -6.15
C ILE A 34 -9.66 1.60 -5.46
N TYR A 35 -9.44 0.78 -4.42
CA TYR A 35 -8.22 0.77 -3.63
C TYR A 35 -7.29 -0.36 -4.10
N VAL A 36 -6.07 -0.01 -4.46
CA VAL A 36 -5.10 -0.90 -5.09
C VAL A 36 -3.79 -0.84 -4.28
N PRO A 37 -3.38 -1.92 -3.61
CA PRO A 37 -2.04 -1.99 -3.00
C PRO A 37 -0.96 -1.82 -4.07
N ASP A 38 0.20 -1.29 -3.68
CA ASP A 38 1.37 -1.18 -4.56
C ASP A 38 1.17 -0.31 -5.79
N PHE A 39 0.29 0.69 -5.73
CA PHE A 39 0.02 1.62 -6.82
C PHE A 39 0.19 3.06 -6.33
N TYR A 40 1.21 3.76 -6.86
CA TYR A 40 1.65 5.06 -6.33
C TYR A 40 1.17 6.24 -7.17
N PRO A 41 0.99 7.44 -6.58
CA PRO A 41 0.54 8.62 -7.32
C PRO A 41 1.46 8.95 -8.51
N GLY A 42 0.85 9.24 -9.65
CA GLY A 42 1.55 9.50 -10.91
C GLY A 42 1.84 8.25 -11.75
N GLU A 43 1.46 7.07 -11.26
CA GLU A 43 1.55 5.81 -12.01
C GLU A 43 0.31 5.51 -12.84
N GLU A 44 0.53 4.81 -13.96
CA GLU A 44 -0.52 4.25 -14.82
C GLU A 44 -0.26 2.76 -15.05
N GLY A 45 -1.31 1.96 -15.13
CA GLY A 45 -1.18 0.52 -15.34
C GLY A 45 -2.48 -0.26 -15.34
N GLU A 46 -2.36 -1.55 -15.70
CA GLU A 46 -3.48 -2.49 -15.72
C GLU A 46 -3.86 -2.89 -14.30
N VAL A 47 -5.11 -2.60 -13.91
CA VAL A 47 -5.68 -2.92 -12.62
C VAL A 47 -6.77 -3.98 -12.76
N LEU A 48 -6.71 -5.00 -11.92
CA LEU A 48 -7.78 -5.99 -11.74
C LEU A 48 -8.69 -5.58 -10.59
N VAL A 49 -9.95 -5.29 -10.88
CA VAL A 49 -11.00 -5.19 -9.86
C VAL A 49 -11.23 -6.59 -9.29
N SER A 50 -10.87 -6.80 -8.02
CA SER A 50 -10.81 -8.15 -7.43
C SER A 50 -12.04 -8.48 -6.59
N TYR A 51 -12.46 -7.56 -5.72
CA TYR A 51 -13.63 -7.78 -4.89
C TYR A 51 -14.22 -6.49 -4.36
N LYS A 52 -15.49 -6.54 -3.94
CA LYS A 52 -16.17 -5.49 -3.19
C LYS A 52 -16.40 -5.93 -1.75
N ARG A 53 -16.09 -5.04 -0.80
CA ARG A 53 -16.32 -5.26 0.64
C ARG A 53 -16.85 -3.97 1.27
N ASN A 54 -17.96 -4.06 2.00
CA ASN A 54 -18.59 -2.92 2.68
C ASN A 54 -18.84 -1.72 1.74
N GLY A 55 -19.27 -1.99 0.51
CA GLY A 55 -19.51 -0.95 -0.49
C GLY A 55 -18.25 -0.47 -1.25
N GLN A 56 -17.05 -0.82 -0.80
CA GLN A 56 -15.79 -0.36 -1.39
C GLN A 56 -15.16 -1.40 -2.32
N TYR A 57 -14.57 -0.94 -3.42
CA TYR A 57 -13.87 -1.80 -4.37
C TYR A 57 -12.39 -1.92 -4.02
N PHE A 58 -11.88 -3.15 -4.13
CA PHE A 58 -10.47 -3.46 -3.95
C PHE A 58 -9.93 -4.17 -5.18
N GLY A 59 -8.71 -3.83 -5.55
CA GLY A 59 -8.06 -4.35 -6.74
C GLY A 59 -6.64 -4.81 -6.52
N LYS A 60 -6.02 -5.22 -7.62
CA LYS A 60 -4.60 -5.57 -7.71
C LYS A 60 -4.02 -4.90 -8.93
N LEU A 61 -2.85 -4.31 -8.77
CA LEU A 61 -2.03 -3.88 -9.90
C LEU A 61 -1.46 -5.13 -10.59
N LEU A 62 -1.73 -5.28 -11.89
CA LEU A 62 -1.23 -6.41 -12.69
C LEU A 62 0.08 -6.05 -13.39
N SER A 63 0.15 -4.85 -13.96
CA SER A 63 1.35 -4.33 -14.60
C SER A 63 1.34 -2.80 -14.59
N LEU A 64 2.53 -2.20 -14.66
CA LEU A 64 2.70 -0.75 -14.81
C LEU A 64 3.01 -0.44 -16.28
N SER A 65 2.18 0.41 -16.89
CA SER A 65 2.45 1.00 -18.20
C SER A 65 3.32 2.25 -18.06
N LYS A 66 3.20 2.95 -16.93
CA LYS A 66 4.02 4.12 -16.58
C LYS A 66 4.38 4.09 -15.08
N PRO A 67 5.59 3.65 -14.72
CA PRO A 67 6.06 3.71 -13.34
C PRO A 67 6.34 5.15 -12.91
N SER A 68 6.20 5.43 -11.62
CA SER A 68 6.54 6.73 -11.05
C SER A 68 8.05 6.86 -10.95
N LYS A 69 8.57 8.07 -11.12
CA LYS A 69 9.98 8.40 -10.84
C LYS A 69 10.37 8.15 -9.38
N ASP A 70 9.38 8.12 -8.49
CA ASP A 70 9.56 7.92 -7.06
C ASP A 70 9.45 6.44 -6.66
N ARG A 71 9.17 5.53 -7.61
CA ARG A 71 9.26 4.09 -7.35
C ARG A 71 10.73 3.67 -7.38
N ILE A 72 11.17 3.00 -6.33
CA ILE A 72 12.55 2.51 -6.15
C ILE A 72 12.54 0.99 -5.94
N PRO A 73 13.63 0.27 -6.24
CA PRO A 73 13.72 -1.14 -5.86
C PRO A 73 13.75 -1.30 -4.34
N SER A 74 12.98 -2.24 -3.80
CA SER A 74 13.06 -2.63 -2.39
C SER A 74 14.28 -3.53 -2.14
N GLU A 75 15.04 -3.25 -1.10
CA GLU A 75 16.17 -4.07 -0.65
C GLU A 75 15.72 -5.40 0.00
N CYS A 76 14.48 -5.46 0.50
CA CYS A 76 13.94 -6.66 1.13
C CYS A 76 13.33 -7.60 0.08
N PRO A 77 13.84 -8.84 -0.06
CA PRO A 77 13.29 -9.81 -1.02
C PRO A 77 11.88 -10.31 -0.64
N TYR A 78 11.45 -10.09 0.61
CA TYR A 78 10.15 -10.52 1.13
C TYR A 78 9.09 -9.41 1.15
N PHE A 79 9.44 -8.19 0.75
CA PHE A 79 8.59 -6.99 0.87
C PHE A 79 7.17 -7.21 0.35
N LYS A 80 7.03 -7.73 -0.87
CA LYS A 80 5.73 -7.98 -1.55
C LYS A 80 4.90 -9.12 -0.94
N GLN A 81 5.43 -9.84 0.04
CA GLN A 81 4.79 -11.02 0.62
C GLN A 81 4.50 -10.86 2.11
N CYS A 82 5.45 -10.32 2.86
CA CYS A 82 5.42 -10.27 4.32
C CYS A 82 4.39 -9.27 4.89
N GLY A 83 4.06 -8.19 4.17
CA GLY A 83 3.13 -7.15 4.65
C GLY A 83 3.64 -6.33 5.84
N GLY A 84 4.92 -6.50 6.22
CA GLY A 84 5.51 -5.79 7.36
C GLY A 84 5.93 -4.34 7.05
N CYS A 85 6.20 -4.04 5.77
CA CYS A 85 6.53 -2.71 5.30
C CYS A 85 5.60 -2.34 4.14
N ILE A 86 5.24 -1.06 4.03
CA ILE A 86 4.30 -0.57 3.01
C ILE A 86 5.04 0.17 1.87
N PHE A 87 6.10 0.92 2.19
CA PHE A 87 6.73 1.88 1.27
C PHE A 87 8.21 1.57 0.95
N GLN A 88 8.70 0.34 1.12
CA GLN A 88 10.12 0.04 0.83
C GLN A 88 10.50 0.19 -0.65
N ASP A 89 9.53 0.26 -1.54
CA ASP A 89 9.72 0.53 -2.96
C ASP A 89 9.17 1.91 -3.39
N TYR A 90 9.01 2.83 -2.44
CA TYR A 90 8.65 4.22 -2.66
C TYR A 90 9.71 5.15 -2.07
N SER A 91 10.02 6.24 -2.76
CA SER A 91 11.09 7.14 -2.33
C SER A 91 10.80 7.71 -0.93
N TYR A 92 11.82 7.79 -0.09
CA TYR A 92 11.66 8.21 1.30
C TYR A 92 11.13 9.65 1.41
N GLU A 93 11.49 10.52 0.46
CA GLU A 93 10.94 11.87 0.35
C GLU A 93 9.43 11.85 0.12
N LYS A 94 8.95 10.98 -0.76
CA LYS A 94 7.51 10.85 -1.01
C LYS A 94 6.76 10.17 0.12
N GLU A 95 7.39 9.23 0.84
CA GLU A 95 6.80 8.69 2.07
C GLU A 95 6.58 9.81 3.10
N LYS A 96 7.58 10.68 3.33
CA LYS A 96 7.47 11.83 4.23
C LYS A 96 6.40 12.81 3.78
N GLU A 97 6.35 13.13 2.49
CA GLU A 97 5.34 14.00 1.90
C GLU A 97 3.93 13.42 2.09
N HIS A 98 3.74 12.13 1.82
CA HIS A 98 2.47 11.44 2.02
C HIS A 98 2.01 11.51 3.47
N LYS A 99 2.90 11.25 4.44
CA LYS A 99 2.58 11.35 5.88
C LYS A 99 2.18 12.76 6.29
N ARG A 100 2.87 13.79 5.78
CA ARG A 100 2.52 15.20 6.03
C ARG A 100 1.12 15.53 5.49
N LEU A 101 0.87 15.17 4.23
CA LEU A 101 -0.42 15.39 3.58
C LEU A 101 -1.55 14.63 4.28
N LEU A 102 -1.27 13.43 4.79
CA LEU A 102 -2.24 12.66 5.57
C LEU A 102 -2.70 13.42 6.82
N VAL A 103 -1.76 13.97 7.60
CA VAL A 103 -2.08 14.76 8.80
C VAL A 103 -2.88 16.01 8.42
N GLN A 104 -2.42 16.76 7.41
CA GLN A 104 -3.07 17.98 6.95
C GLN A 104 -4.51 17.72 6.49
N ASN A 105 -4.70 16.73 5.63
CA ASN A 105 -6.02 16.35 5.12
C ASN A 105 -6.95 15.87 6.26
N GLN A 106 -6.40 15.16 7.25
CA GLN A 106 -7.18 14.63 8.36
C GLN A 106 -7.63 15.73 9.33
N LEU A 107 -6.78 16.73 9.58
CA LEU A 107 -7.12 17.93 10.37
C LEU A 107 -8.25 18.70 9.70
N HIS A 108 -8.10 19.04 8.41
CA HIS A 108 -9.15 19.72 7.65
C HIS A 108 -10.46 18.92 7.67
N LYS A 109 -10.40 17.61 7.40
CA LYS A 109 -11.59 16.76 7.32
C LYS A 109 -12.36 16.67 8.64
N ILE A 110 -11.68 16.67 9.79
CA ILE A 110 -12.33 16.54 11.11
C ILE A 110 -12.79 17.89 11.65
N THR A 111 -11.97 18.93 11.47
CA THR A 111 -12.15 20.21 12.17
C THR A 111 -12.63 21.35 11.26
N GLY A 112 -12.50 21.19 9.94
CA GLY A 112 -12.69 22.25 8.95
C GLY A 112 -11.55 23.27 8.91
N ILE A 113 -10.46 23.05 9.66
CA ILE A 113 -9.35 24.00 9.76
C ILE A 113 -8.27 23.66 8.72
N ASP A 114 -7.94 24.65 7.89
CA ASP A 114 -6.76 24.62 7.04
C ASP A 114 -5.53 25.05 7.84
N VAL A 115 -4.65 24.09 8.12
CA VAL A 115 -3.38 24.32 8.80
C VAL A 115 -2.25 23.92 7.87
N ASP A 116 -1.23 24.76 7.74
CA ASP A 116 0.02 24.35 7.13
C ASP A 116 0.78 23.45 8.10
N VAL A 117 0.83 22.15 7.80
CA VAL A 117 1.53 21.17 8.62
C VAL A 117 3.01 21.22 8.25
N ASN A 118 3.90 21.26 9.23
CA ASN A 118 5.34 21.24 8.98
C ASN A 118 5.80 19.95 8.26
N PRO A 119 6.95 19.97 7.55
CA PRO A 119 7.53 18.77 6.97
C PRO A 119 7.74 17.64 7.99
N THR A 120 7.47 16.39 7.58
CA THR A 120 7.70 15.20 8.41
C THR A 120 9.19 15.07 8.72
N ILE A 121 9.52 14.99 10.01
CA ILE A 121 10.89 14.70 10.46
C ILE A 121 11.24 13.26 10.05
N GLY A 122 12.29 13.11 9.26
CA GLY A 122 12.79 11.82 8.77
C GLY A 122 14.00 11.31 9.56
N MET A 123 14.43 10.10 9.21
CA MET A 123 15.69 9.49 9.60
C MET A 123 16.72 9.70 8.48
N GLU A 124 17.99 9.90 8.83
CA GLU A 124 19.07 10.00 7.84
C GLU A 124 19.26 8.67 7.08
N GLU A 125 19.26 7.56 7.82
CA GLU A 125 19.36 6.19 7.30
C GLU A 125 18.08 5.41 7.61
N PRO A 126 17.05 5.41 6.74
CA PRO A 126 15.71 4.90 7.04
C PRO A 126 15.59 3.36 7.01
N SER A 127 16.62 2.65 7.46
CA SER A 127 16.73 1.20 7.49
C SER A 127 17.21 0.71 8.86
N HIS A 128 17.05 -0.59 9.15
CA HIS A 128 17.57 -1.27 10.35
C HIS A 128 17.18 -0.67 11.72
N TYR A 129 16.19 0.23 11.80
CA TYR A 129 15.81 0.93 13.03
C TYR A 129 15.05 0.09 14.06
N ARG A 130 14.49 -1.07 13.67
CA ARG A 130 13.64 -1.88 14.54
C ARG A 130 14.47 -2.73 15.52
N ASN A 131 14.51 -2.33 16.78
CA ASN A 131 15.27 -3.02 17.84
C ASN A 131 14.63 -4.33 18.36
N LYS A 132 13.38 -4.63 17.98
CA LYS A 132 12.67 -5.85 18.37
C LYS A 132 11.81 -6.38 17.23
N ILE A 133 12.02 -7.66 16.90
CA ILE A 133 11.17 -8.42 15.97
C ILE A 133 10.51 -9.58 16.71
N GLN A 134 9.30 -9.94 16.26
CA GLN A 134 8.61 -11.14 16.68
C GLN A 134 8.44 -12.02 15.45
N LEU A 135 8.92 -13.25 15.53
CA LEU A 135 8.88 -14.21 14.45
C LEU A 135 8.01 -15.40 14.88
N HIS A 136 7.35 -16.00 13.91
CA HIS A 136 6.45 -17.13 14.10
C HIS A 136 7.11 -18.40 13.55
N PHE A 137 7.00 -19.48 14.31
CA PHE A 137 7.33 -20.81 13.82
C PHE A 137 6.15 -21.36 13.00
N GLY A 138 6.46 -21.97 11.86
CA GLY A 138 5.50 -22.63 11.01
C GLY A 138 6.11 -23.85 10.31
N ARG A 139 5.33 -24.47 9.42
CA ARG A 139 5.83 -25.50 8.50
C ARG A 139 5.59 -25.04 7.07
N ASP A 140 6.56 -25.28 6.20
CA ASP A 140 6.39 -25.09 4.76
C ASP A 140 5.56 -26.24 4.14
N LYS A 141 5.36 -26.18 2.82
CA LYS A 141 4.63 -27.21 2.07
C LYS A 141 5.30 -28.59 2.10
N ASN A 142 6.60 -28.63 2.39
CA ASN A 142 7.39 -29.86 2.47
C ASN A 142 7.47 -30.40 3.90
N GLY A 143 6.80 -29.76 4.86
CA GLY A 143 6.82 -30.13 6.28
C GLY A 143 8.06 -29.66 7.05
N SER A 144 8.95 -28.89 6.41
CA SER A 144 10.13 -28.32 7.06
C SER A 144 9.75 -27.18 7.99
N THR A 145 10.42 -27.07 9.13
CA THR A 145 10.20 -25.96 10.07
C THR A 145 10.72 -24.67 9.46
N VAL A 146 9.89 -23.63 9.49
CA VAL A 146 10.24 -22.29 9.02
C VAL A 146 10.02 -21.27 10.13
N LEU A 147 10.80 -20.20 10.09
CA LEU A 147 10.71 -19.05 10.99
C LEU A 147 10.54 -17.79 10.16
N GLY A 148 9.54 -16.96 10.46
CA GLY A 148 9.33 -15.72 9.72
C GLY A 148 8.08 -14.96 10.12
N PHE A 149 7.64 -14.08 9.23
CA PHE A 149 6.39 -13.34 9.35
C PHE A 149 5.25 -14.05 8.60
N TYR A 150 4.01 -13.75 8.97
CA TYR A 150 2.86 -14.15 8.16
C TYR A 150 2.86 -13.43 6.82
N LYS A 151 2.24 -14.04 5.83
CA LYS A 151 1.95 -13.37 4.56
C LYS A 151 0.87 -12.31 4.79
N GLU A 152 0.96 -11.20 4.08
CA GLU A 152 -0.05 -10.14 4.15
C GLU A 152 -1.48 -10.69 3.96
N GLY A 153 -2.38 -10.30 4.86
CA GLY A 153 -3.78 -10.71 4.83
C GLY A 153 -4.03 -12.19 5.16
N THR A 154 -3.11 -12.85 5.87
CA THR A 154 -3.24 -14.24 6.32
C THR A 154 -3.10 -14.39 7.84
N HIS A 155 -3.62 -15.50 8.37
CA HIS A 155 -3.71 -15.92 9.78
C HIS A 155 -4.72 -15.17 10.66
#